data_AF-A0A8H2XLL6-F1
#
_entry.id   AF-A0A8H2XLL6-F1
#
_cell.length_a   1.000
_cell.length_b   1.000
_cell.length_c   1.000
_cell.angle_alpha   90.00
_cell.angle_beta   90.00
_cell.angle_gamma   90.00
#
_symmetry.space_group_name_H-M   'P 1'
#
loop_
_entity.id
_entity.type
_entity.pdbx_description
1 polymer ?
#
loop_
_entity_poly.entity_id
_entity_poly.type
_entity_poly.pdbx_seq_one_letter_code
_entity_poly.pdbx_strand_id
1 'polypeptide(L)'
;MIRRRGEVMACKLKGKAVSVALGPMMNLGRVAAGGRNWEGFGADPYRVGEASYETIIDQSFFRSAKHYINNEQEHYHATSSSNVGDRTQHELYAHPFLRSVMAGAASVMCSHSESLQYLCFLHGGMVSVGMYLYHHAE
;
A
#
# COMPACT_ATOMS: atom_id res chain seq x y z
N MET A 1 -7.72 -16.90 -6.98
CA MET A 1 -7.70 -17.15 -5.51
C MET A 1 -7.67 -15.85 -4.70
N ILE A 2 -6.82 -14.87 -5.04
CA ILE A 2 -6.67 -13.59 -4.32
C ILE A 2 -7.97 -12.78 -4.31
N ARG A 3 -8.61 -12.57 -5.48
CA ARG A 3 -9.91 -11.88 -5.57
C ARG A 3 -10.98 -12.46 -4.65
N ARG A 4 -11.14 -13.79 -4.66
CA ARG A 4 -12.07 -14.50 -3.76
C ARG A 4 -11.77 -14.27 -2.28
N ARG A 5 -10.50 -14.19 -1.89
CA ARG A 5 -10.12 -13.78 -0.51
C ARG A 5 -10.58 -12.36 -0.22
N GLY A 6 -10.38 -11.43 -1.16
CA GLY A 6 -10.88 -10.05 -1.09
C GLY A 6 -12.38 -9.98 -0.86
N GLU A 7 -13.17 -10.72 -1.65
CA GLU A 7 -14.64 -10.75 -1.59
C GLU A 7 -15.14 -11.26 -0.24
N VAL A 8 -14.56 -12.34 0.27
CA VAL A 8 -14.93 -12.91 1.58
C VAL A 8 -14.60 -11.95 2.71
N MET A 9 -13.46 -11.25 2.64
CA MET A 9 -13.12 -10.21 3.63
C MET A 9 -14.09 -9.04 3.57
N ALA A 10 -14.42 -8.55 2.36
CA ALA A 10 -15.36 -7.45 2.19
C ALA A 10 -16.74 -7.79 2.77
N CYS A 11 -17.25 -9.00 2.51
CA CYS A 11 -18.52 -9.48 3.07
C CYS A 11 -18.50 -9.47 4.61
N LYS A 12 -17.44 -10.00 5.23
CA LYS A 12 -17.29 -10.02 6.69
C LYS A 12 -17.17 -8.61 7.30
N LEU A 13 -16.43 -7.72 6.66
CA LEU A 13 -16.24 -6.35 7.14
C LEU A 13 -17.51 -5.52 7.02
N LYS A 14 -18.25 -5.68 5.91
CA LYS A 14 -19.57 -5.09 5.71
C LYS A 14 -20.56 -5.54 6.78
N GLY A 15 -20.59 -6.84 7.10
CA GLY A 15 -21.42 -7.38 8.18
C GLY A 15 -21.08 -6.84 9.58
N LYS A 16 -19.87 -6.29 9.75
CA LYS A 16 -19.40 -5.65 11.00
C LYS A 16 -19.51 -4.12 10.98
N ALA A 17 -20.13 -3.53 9.96
CA ALA A 17 -20.24 -2.08 9.78
C ALA A 17 -18.88 -1.33 9.80
N VAL A 18 -17.80 -2.01 9.44
CA VAL A 18 -16.51 -1.34 9.21
C VAL A 18 -16.69 -0.45 7.97
N SER A 19 -16.09 0.75 7.94
CA SER A 19 -16.17 1.70 6.80
C SER A 19 -14.95 1.72 5.88
N VAL A 20 -13.75 1.46 6.41
CA VAL A 20 -12.52 1.28 5.61
C VAL A 20 -11.70 0.08 6.11
N ALA A 21 -11.21 -0.76 5.20
CA ALA A 21 -10.25 -1.82 5.51
C ALA A 21 -8.83 -1.25 5.43
N LEU A 22 -8.04 -1.42 6.48
CA LEU A 22 -6.64 -1.00 6.50
C LEU A 22 -5.74 -2.03 5.81
N GLY A 23 -5.93 -2.18 4.50
CA GLY A 23 -5.14 -3.04 3.63
C GLY A 23 -5.64 -2.99 2.18
N PRO A 24 -4.90 -3.61 1.23
CA PRO A 24 -3.78 -4.53 1.44
C PRO A 24 -2.45 -3.86 1.81
N MET A 25 -1.56 -4.64 2.44
CA MET A 25 -0.16 -4.28 2.62
C MET A 25 0.62 -4.68 1.35
N MET A 26 1.38 -3.74 0.78
CA MET A 26 2.03 -3.92 -0.52
C MET A 26 3.46 -3.36 -0.58
N ASN A 27 4.07 -3.11 0.58
CA ASN A 27 5.52 -2.95 0.65
C ASN A 27 6.19 -4.25 0.18
N LEU A 28 7.39 -4.14 -0.37
CA LEU A 28 8.08 -5.29 -0.89
C LEU A 28 8.68 -6.11 0.26
N GLY A 29 8.86 -7.40 0.04
CA GLY A 29 9.65 -8.25 0.93
C GLY A 29 11.15 -8.02 0.76
N ARG A 30 11.63 -6.77 0.72
CA ARG A 30 13.04 -6.44 0.40
C ARG A 30 14.00 -7.02 1.43
N VAL A 31 13.70 -6.85 2.72
CA VAL A 31 14.55 -7.30 3.82
C VAL A 31 14.02 -8.63 4.32
N ALA A 32 14.78 -9.72 4.18
CA ALA A 32 14.33 -11.05 4.59
C ALA A 32 13.93 -11.13 6.08
N ALA A 33 14.61 -10.37 6.94
CA ALA A 33 14.31 -10.25 8.37
C ALA A 33 13.14 -9.28 8.69
N GLY A 34 12.42 -8.78 7.69
CA GLY A 34 11.28 -7.88 7.86
C GLY A 34 10.11 -8.58 8.57
N GLY A 35 9.73 -8.06 9.75
CA GLY A 35 8.69 -8.67 10.59
C GLY A 35 7.28 -8.69 9.98
N ARG A 36 7.03 -7.89 8.93
CA ARG A 36 5.74 -7.77 8.25
C ARG A 36 5.74 -8.28 6.81
N ASN A 37 6.80 -8.96 6.38
CA ASN A 37 6.88 -9.57 5.05
C ASN A 37 5.71 -10.51 4.75
N TRP A 38 5.19 -11.19 5.78
CA TRP A 38 4.08 -12.12 5.68
C TRP A 38 2.71 -11.43 5.40
N GLU A 39 2.58 -10.12 5.65
CA GLU A 39 1.36 -9.37 5.34
C GLU A 39 1.25 -9.05 3.83
N GLY A 40 2.39 -8.96 3.15
CA GLY A 40 2.50 -8.63 1.74
C GLY A 40 2.45 -9.86 0.82
N PHE A 41 2.86 -9.65 -0.44
CA PHE A 41 2.76 -10.66 -1.50
C PHE A 41 4.11 -11.10 -2.09
N GLY A 42 5.21 -10.77 -1.40
CA GLY A 42 6.58 -11.13 -1.78
C GLY A 42 7.43 -9.92 -2.15
N ALA A 43 8.54 -10.16 -2.85
CA ALA A 43 9.52 -9.13 -3.22
C ALA A 43 9.42 -8.65 -4.69
N ASP A 44 8.61 -9.30 -5.52
CA ASP A 44 8.44 -8.94 -6.92
C ASP A 44 7.36 -7.85 -7.09
N PRO A 45 7.69 -6.67 -7.64
CA PRO A 45 6.76 -5.54 -7.69
C PRO A 45 5.54 -5.83 -8.56
N TYR A 46 5.70 -6.55 -9.67
CA TYR A 46 4.59 -6.91 -10.56
C TYR A 46 3.59 -7.82 -9.84
N ARG A 47 4.07 -8.91 -9.23
CA ARG A 47 3.25 -9.84 -8.45
C ARG A 47 2.53 -9.14 -7.31
N VAL A 48 3.23 -8.26 -6.58
CA VAL A 48 2.64 -7.50 -5.47
C VAL A 48 1.58 -6.52 -5.98
N GLY A 49 1.82 -5.88 -7.13
CA GLY A 49 0.87 -5.02 -7.81
C GLY A 49 -0.41 -5.74 -8.24
N GLU A 50 -0.29 -6.86 -8.96
CA GLU A 50 -1.44 -7.66 -9.38
C GLU A 50 -2.22 -8.23 -8.20
N ALA A 51 -1.53 -8.73 -7.18
CA ALA A 51 -2.17 -9.21 -5.97
C ALA A 51 -2.94 -8.10 -5.23
N SER A 52 -2.41 -6.87 -5.22
CA SER A 52 -3.06 -5.72 -4.62
C SER A 52 -4.28 -5.27 -5.44
N TYR A 53 -4.12 -5.20 -6.77
CA TYR A 53 -5.21 -4.91 -7.71
C TYR A 53 -6.38 -5.86 -7.52
N GLU A 54 -6.12 -7.17 -7.58
CA GLU A 54 -7.11 -8.24 -7.41
C GLU A 54 -7.78 -8.22 -6.02
N THR A 55 -7.07 -7.72 -5.00
CA THR A 55 -7.63 -7.56 -3.66
C THR A 55 -8.63 -6.39 -3.59
N ILE A 56 -8.47 -5.36 -4.41
CA ILE A 56 -9.23 -4.10 -4.36
C ILE A 56 -10.39 -4.06 -5.37
N ILE A 57 -10.16 -4.51 -6.60
CA ILE A 57 -11.07 -4.34 -7.73
C ILE A 57 -12.44 -5.01 -7.51
N ASP A 58 -13.52 -4.26 -7.83
CA ASP A 58 -14.92 -4.69 -7.81
C ASP A 58 -15.42 -5.21 -6.45
N GLN A 59 -14.94 -4.61 -5.38
CA GLN A 59 -15.28 -5.03 -4.03
C GLN A 59 -16.29 -4.10 -3.38
N SER A 60 -17.22 -4.66 -2.61
CA SER A 60 -18.32 -3.92 -1.96
C SER A 60 -17.90 -3.02 -0.79
N PHE A 61 -16.60 -2.74 -0.62
CA PHE A 61 -16.05 -2.07 0.53
C PHE A 61 -14.75 -1.31 0.25
N PHE A 62 -14.57 -0.17 0.92
CA PHE A 62 -13.40 0.69 0.76
C PHE A 62 -12.12 0.07 1.35
N ARG A 63 -11.02 0.20 0.62
CA ARG A 63 -9.69 -0.30 1.01
C ARG A 63 -8.66 0.82 1.04
N SER A 64 -7.78 0.76 2.03
CA SER A 64 -6.64 1.64 2.20
C SER A 64 -5.35 0.91 1.81
N ALA A 65 -4.72 1.31 0.71
CA ALA A 65 -3.41 0.80 0.33
C ALA A 65 -2.36 1.23 1.36
N LYS A 66 -1.46 0.33 1.79
CA LYS A 66 -0.47 0.66 2.83
C LYS A 66 0.86 -0.12 2.68
N HIS A 67 1.98 0.37 3.20
CA HIS A 67 2.22 1.69 3.79
C HIS A 67 3.05 2.50 2.81
N TYR A 68 2.51 3.63 2.38
CA TYR A 68 3.12 4.49 1.40
C TYR A 68 4.12 5.44 2.07
N ILE A 69 5.43 5.30 1.86
CA ILE A 69 6.13 4.31 1.07
C ILE A 69 7.40 3.85 1.80
N ASN A 70 8.14 2.88 1.25
CA ASN A 70 9.44 2.44 1.76
C ASN A 70 9.44 1.91 3.21
N ASN A 71 8.33 1.30 3.66
CA ASN A 71 8.25 0.64 4.98
C ASN A 71 8.67 -0.83 4.90
N GLU A 72 9.94 -1.07 4.57
CA GLU A 72 10.47 -2.39 4.20
C GLU A 72 11.07 -3.17 5.39
N GLN A 73 11.22 -2.53 6.55
CA GLN A 73 11.74 -3.12 7.78
C GLN A 73 11.00 -2.56 8.99
N GLU A 74 10.86 -3.38 10.03
CA GLU A 74 10.26 -2.95 11.30
C GLU A 74 11.30 -2.32 12.25
N HIS A 75 12.57 -2.68 12.07
CA HIS A 75 13.64 -2.16 12.91
C HIS A 75 13.84 -0.67 12.65
N TYR A 76 13.62 0.15 13.68
CA TYR A 76 13.69 1.62 13.60
C TYR A 76 12.78 2.23 12.53
N HIS A 77 11.66 1.58 12.21
CA HIS A 77 10.75 2.04 11.13
C HIS A 77 10.15 3.43 11.37
N ALA A 78 10.14 3.92 12.61
CA ALA A 78 9.68 5.27 12.97
C ALA A 78 10.80 6.34 13.02
N THR A 79 12.07 5.91 13.02
CA THR A 79 13.23 6.81 13.25
C THR A 79 14.31 6.66 12.19
N SER A 80 14.06 5.84 11.17
CA SER A 80 14.97 5.65 10.03
C SER A 80 14.41 6.35 8.81
N SER A 81 15.33 6.82 7.96
CA SER A 81 15.01 7.35 6.63
C SER A 81 15.28 6.29 5.57
N SER A 82 14.47 6.31 4.50
CA SER A 82 14.68 5.46 3.33
C SER A 82 15.05 6.34 2.14
N ASN A 83 16.33 6.32 1.77
CA ASN A 83 16.84 7.07 0.62
C ASN A 83 16.89 6.14 -0.60
N VAL A 84 15.93 6.32 -1.50
CA VAL A 84 15.76 5.49 -2.69
C VAL A 84 15.88 6.38 -3.93
N GLY A 85 16.60 5.90 -4.95
CA GLY A 85 16.74 6.62 -6.22
C GLY A 85 15.43 6.64 -7.01
N ASP A 86 15.23 7.70 -7.81
CA ASP A 86 13.98 7.98 -8.52
C ASP A 86 13.46 6.80 -9.35
N ARG A 87 14.32 6.21 -10.19
CA ARG A 87 13.96 5.04 -11.00
C ARG A 87 13.51 3.85 -10.14
N THR A 88 14.23 3.55 -9.07
CA THR A 88 13.88 2.45 -8.16
C THR A 88 12.58 2.74 -7.41
N GLN A 89 12.35 4.00 -7.05
CA GLN A 89 11.12 4.44 -6.40
C GLN A 89 9.91 4.18 -7.29
N HIS A 90 9.98 4.57 -8.57
CA HIS A 90 8.88 4.43 -9.52
C HIS A 90 8.68 3.00 -10.03
N GLU A 91 9.76 2.32 -10.43
CA GLU A 91 9.68 0.98 -11.03
C GLU A 91 9.38 -0.12 -10.00
N LEU A 92 9.88 -0.01 -8.77
CA LEU A 92 9.73 -1.06 -7.75
C LEU A 92 8.70 -0.69 -6.69
N TYR A 93 8.95 0.37 -5.91
CA TYR A 93 8.19 0.61 -4.69
C TYR A 93 6.84 1.28 -4.94
N ALA A 94 6.71 2.15 -5.94
CA ALA A 94 5.47 2.84 -6.28
C ALA A 94 4.55 1.97 -7.15
N HIS A 95 5.10 1.03 -7.91
CA HIS A 95 4.33 0.20 -8.84
C HIS A 95 3.12 -0.50 -8.19
N PRO A 96 3.23 -1.15 -7.00
CA PRO A 96 2.06 -1.76 -6.37
C PRO A 96 0.98 -0.76 -5.94
N PHE A 97 1.38 0.45 -5.53
CA PHE A 97 0.45 1.52 -5.16
C PHE A 97 -0.26 2.06 -6.40
N LEU A 98 0.44 2.21 -7.53
CA LEU A 98 -0.17 2.57 -8.81
C LEU A 98 -1.26 1.57 -9.21
N ARG A 99 -0.97 0.26 -9.14
CA ARG A 99 -1.96 -0.79 -9.42
C ARG A 99 -3.16 -0.72 -8.46
N SER A 100 -2.93 -0.41 -7.20
CA SER A 100 -4.01 -0.25 -6.21
C SER A 100 -4.89 0.97 -6.47
N VAL A 101 -4.30 2.09 -6.89
CA VAL A 101 -5.05 3.28 -7.32
C VAL A 101 -5.87 2.98 -8.56
N MET A 102 -5.29 2.31 -9.58
CA MET A 102 -6.02 1.88 -10.78
C MET A 102 -7.20 0.96 -10.46
N ALA A 103 -7.10 0.14 -9.40
CA ALA A 103 -8.18 -0.72 -8.94
C ALA A 103 -9.30 0.01 -8.17
N GLY A 104 -9.13 1.30 -7.85
CA GLY A 104 -10.09 2.08 -7.08
C GLY A 104 -9.85 2.06 -5.57
N ALA A 105 -8.60 2.02 -5.10
CA ALA A 105 -8.29 2.20 -3.67
C ALA A 105 -8.89 3.53 -3.16
N ALA A 106 -9.59 3.48 -2.03
CA ALA A 106 -10.30 4.63 -1.48
C ALA A 106 -9.36 5.60 -0.76
N SER A 107 -8.29 5.07 -0.19
CA SER A 107 -7.28 5.84 0.53
C SER A 107 -5.92 5.16 0.48
N VAL A 108 -4.89 5.91 0.85
CA VAL A 108 -3.54 5.38 1.04
C VAL A 108 -3.06 5.78 2.43
N MET A 109 -2.58 4.80 3.19
CA MET A 109 -2.00 5.00 4.51
C MET A 109 -0.51 5.16 4.37
N CYS A 110 0.04 6.17 5.03
CA CYS A 110 1.45 6.48 4.95
C CYS A 110 2.31 5.57 5.84
N SER A 111 3.60 5.48 5.50
CA SER A 111 4.61 4.81 6.31
C SER A 111 5.00 5.64 7.54
N HIS A 112 5.59 4.97 8.51
CA HIS A 112 6.08 5.61 9.73
C HIS A 112 7.49 6.18 9.59
N SER A 113 8.20 5.92 8.48
CA SER A 113 9.59 6.36 8.32
C SER A 113 9.69 7.88 8.40
N GLU A 114 10.71 8.36 9.11
CA GLU A 114 10.85 9.76 9.50
C GLU A 114 10.74 10.72 8.29
N SER A 115 11.39 10.38 7.18
CA SER A 115 11.37 11.18 5.94
C SER A 115 9.99 11.30 5.28
N LEU A 116 9.10 10.32 5.49
CA LEU A 116 7.79 10.25 4.82
C LEU A 116 6.61 10.54 5.76
N GLN A 117 6.82 10.44 7.07
CA GLN A 117 5.84 10.87 8.07
C GLN A 117 5.60 12.38 7.99
N TYR A 118 6.65 13.19 7.80
CA TYR A 118 6.52 14.63 7.58
C TYR A 118 5.74 14.98 6.30
N LEU A 119 6.03 14.29 5.18
CA LEU A 119 5.34 14.51 3.91
C LEU A 119 3.83 14.23 4.01
N CYS A 120 3.47 13.17 4.73
CA CYS A 120 2.07 12.78 4.89
C CYS A 120 1.29 13.60 5.93
N PHE A 121 1.96 14.05 7.00
CA PHE A 121 1.34 14.96 7.97
C PHE A 121 1.05 16.34 7.38
N LEU A 122 1.95 16.87 6.53
CA LEU A 122 1.74 18.15 5.84
C LEU A 122 0.60 18.09 4.81
N HIS A 123 0.29 16.91 4.27
CA HIS A 123 -0.79 16.67 3.30
C HIS A 123 -2.01 15.96 3.90
N GLY A 124 -2.23 16.08 5.21
CA GLY A 124 -3.50 15.70 5.84
C GLY A 124 -3.78 14.19 5.92
N GLY A 125 -2.82 13.36 6.35
CA GLY A 125 -3.00 12.09 7.10
C GLY A 125 -3.71 10.89 6.42
N MET A 126 -4.52 11.13 5.42
CA MET A 126 -5.14 10.15 4.52
C MET A 126 -5.15 10.84 3.16
N VAL A 127 -3.98 10.88 2.54
CA VAL A 127 -3.84 11.52 1.24
C VAL A 127 -4.79 10.79 0.27
N SER A 128 -5.65 11.55 -0.42
CA SER A 128 -6.34 11.11 -1.63
C SER A 128 -5.31 10.97 -2.76
N VAL A 129 -4.30 10.11 -2.56
CA VAL A 129 -3.14 9.95 -3.46
C VAL A 129 -3.57 9.46 -4.84
N GLY A 130 -4.83 9.04 -5.01
CA GLY A 130 -5.40 8.74 -6.32
C GLY A 130 -5.16 9.86 -7.34
N MET A 131 -5.15 11.13 -6.93
CA MET A 131 -4.90 12.26 -7.84
C MET A 131 -3.41 12.63 -7.98
N TYR A 132 -2.58 12.35 -6.95
CA TYR A 132 -1.16 12.73 -6.94
C TYR A 132 -0.26 11.68 -7.63
N LEU A 133 -0.58 10.39 -7.50
CA LEU A 133 0.16 9.32 -8.19
C LEU A 133 -0.17 9.25 -9.68
N TYR A 134 -1.38 9.61 -10.10
CA TYR A 134 -1.74 9.64 -11.53
C TYR A 134 -1.02 10.79 -12.26
N HIS A 135 -0.92 11.98 -11.65
CA HIS A 135 -0.26 13.15 -12.25
C HIS A 135 1.27 13.09 -12.28
N HIS A 136 1.90 12.14 -11.58
CA HIS A 136 3.35 11.96 -11.56
C HIS A 136 3.79 10.58 -12.08
N ALA A 137 2.85 9.78 -12.61
CA ALA A 137 3.14 8.55 -13.33
C ALA A 137 3.25 8.75 -14.85
N GLU A 138 3.13 9.99 -15.32
CA GLU A 138 3.39 10.43 -16.71
C GLU A 138 4.69 11.21 -16.80
#